data_AF-F6T0P8-F1
#
_entry.id   AF-F6T0P8-F1
#
_cell.length_a   1.000
_cell.length_b   1.000
_cell.length_c   1.000
_cell.angle_alpha   90.00
_cell.angle_beta   90.00
_cell.angle_gamma   90.00
#
_symmetry.space_group_name_H-M   'P 1'
#
loop_
_entity.id
_entity.type
_entity.pdbx_description
1 polymer ?
#
loop_
_entity_poly.entity_id
_entity_poly.type
_entity_poly.pdbx_seq_one_letter_code
_entity_poly.pdbx_strand_id
1 'polypeptide(L)'
;MLTLFLLTCGALLVVGQDDTQGSVHSGCNETISEGQGVITSSNFPELYSPNTNCYWQIRVEPDRTAVVEFTYFNVENSANCGYDSVQVYNGPTVTHPKLGTFCGPFRPNRVLSTSNQILLTFKSDESTQKTGFVALFYSIQLQRAEPNSCGGLLTEDEGGFHSVNFPKSNYPNGMTCVWHIRTSPDRRVVLRFVNFELEADKTGDCLYDYVVIHDGRELTSNLLMNKTCGSIPSRYVTSSGNEMSIRMVTDGSGNADGFRFTYQFVSPITTTTERTTTTITTTTIAPTTTTAAAATTPSSSSVCTSDCIHNDDLATSICSLSHALLLKVVRIRNRPDGGVRVLTVVVKSFKSGSLTVRTNKKAKLWLEVPCPDCFVPLTKKSRYLVMGSMATSRGAQLNEGDFVAKLKRNLLRTAKKSLRRCRRVRRHGRKKRKNRRGKRARRPSV
;
A
#
# COMPACT_ATOMS: atom_id res chain seq x y z
N MET A 1 -28.45 -25.90 51.74
CA MET A 1 -29.28 -24.80 51.19
C MET A 1 -28.32 -23.76 50.62
N LEU A 2 -28.67 -23.15 49.47
CA LEU A 2 -27.99 -22.08 48.71
C LEU A 2 -26.98 -22.42 47.59
N THR A 3 -27.57 -22.75 46.43
CA THR A 3 -27.39 -22.25 45.05
C THR A 3 -26.09 -21.63 44.48
N LEU A 4 -25.83 -22.12 43.25
CA LEU A 4 -24.95 -21.72 42.14
C LEU A 4 -25.10 -20.26 41.65
N PHE A 5 -23.99 -19.61 41.25
CA PHE A 5 -23.92 -18.72 40.09
C PHE A 5 -22.51 -18.73 39.45
N LEU A 6 -22.47 -19.02 38.16
CA LEU A 6 -21.35 -18.80 37.24
C LEU A 6 -21.27 -17.31 36.88
N LEU A 7 -20.07 -16.74 36.76
CA LEU A 7 -19.80 -15.57 35.92
C LEU A 7 -18.34 -15.53 35.45
N THR A 8 -18.20 -15.33 34.15
CA THR A 8 -17.01 -15.19 33.31
C THR A 8 -16.56 -13.73 33.19
N CYS A 9 -15.25 -13.46 33.06
CA CYS A 9 -14.56 -12.46 32.21
C CYS A 9 -13.12 -12.34 32.72
N GLY A 10 -12.05 -12.10 31.97
CA GLY A 10 -11.86 -11.60 30.61
C GLY A 10 -10.40 -11.14 30.59
N ALA A 11 -9.64 -11.58 29.60
CA ALA A 11 -8.20 -11.36 29.52
C ALA A 11 -7.84 -9.87 29.46
N LEU A 12 -7.13 -9.40 30.48
CA LEU A 12 -6.27 -8.22 30.42
C LEU A 12 -4.82 -8.72 30.42
N LEU A 13 -4.27 -8.94 29.24
CA LEU A 13 -2.81 -9.03 29.07
C LEU A 13 -2.45 -8.05 27.96
N VAL A 14 -2.31 -6.79 28.39
CA VAL A 14 -1.52 -5.79 27.68
C VAL A 14 -0.07 -6.28 27.73
N VAL A 15 0.56 -6.26 26.55
CA VAL A 15 1.95 -6.64 26.30
C VAL A 15 2.89 -5.82 27.21
N GLY A 16 3.99 -6.46 27.60
CA GLY A 16 4.90 -6.12 28.69
C GLY A 16 5.44 -4.68 28.77
N GLN A 17 5.86 -4.35 29.99
CA GLN A 17 6.57 -3.14 30.42
C GLN A 17 7.69 -2.72 29.47
N ASP A 18 7.47 -1.58 28.80
CA ASP A 18 8.46 -0.55 28.53
C ASP A 18 7.70 0.78 28.32
N ASP A 19 8.20 1.90 28.86
CA ASP A 19 7.49 3.18 29.05
C ASP A 19 7.21 3.99 27.76
N THR A 20 6.52 3.41 26.78
CA THR A 20 5.96 4.13 25.63
C THR A 20 4.50 3.75 25.37
N GLN A 21 3.60 4.00 26.33
CA GLN A 21 2.16 3.83 26.10
C GLN A 21 1.65 4.94 25.17
N GLY A 22 1.37 4.59 23.91
CA GLY A 22 0.52 5.44 23.06
C GLY A 22 -0.87 5.57 23.69
N SER A 23 -1.45 6.77 23.65
CA SER A 23 -2.80 7.05 24.15
C SER A 23 -3.87 6.25 23.39
N VAL A 24 -4.98 5.98 24.08
CA VAL A 24 -6.13 5.27 23.50
C VAL A 24 -7.29 6.26 23.33
N HIS A 25 -7.71 6.45 22.08
CA HIS A 25 -8.78 7.34 21.66
C HIS A 25 -10.00 6.53 21.26
N SER A 26 -11.01 6.51 22.14
CA SER A 26 -12.30 5.85 21.91
C SER A 26 -13.47 6.84 21.81
N GLY A 27 -13.22 8.12 22.03
CA GLY A 27 -14.19 9.18 21.86
C GLY A 27 -14.43 9.52 20.39
N CYS A 28 -15.47 10.30 20.15
CA CYS A 28 -15.93 10.68 18.82
C CYS A 28 -15.59 12.14 18.55
N ASN A 29 -15.13 12.46 17.34
CA ASN A 29 -14.87 13.84 16.89
C ASN A 29 -13.67 14.49 17.62
N GLU A 30 -12.54 13.79 17.63
CA GLU A 30 -11.32 14.23 18.30
C GLU A 30 -10.29 14.82 17.33
N THR A 31 -9.46 15.73 17.84
CA THR A 31 -8.23 16.18 17.17
C THR A 31 -7.04 15.73 17.99
N ILE A 32 -6.16 14.95 17.38
CA ILE A 32 -5.05 14.27 18.02
C ILE A 32 -3.76 14.87 17.48
N SER A 33 -2.90 15.36 18.37
CA SER A 33 -1.59 15.96 18.02
C SER A 33 -0.40 15.15 18.55
N GLU A 34 -0.60 13.84 18.70
CA GLU A 34 0.40 12.91 19.22
C GLU A 34 1.14 12.18 18.09
N GLY A 35 2.39 11.80 18.33
CA GLY A 35 3.22 11.11 17.34
C GLY A 35 2.84 9.64 17.11
N GLN A 36 2.08 9.05 18.03
CA GLN A 36 1.54 7.69 17.95
C GLN A 36 0.39 7.49 18.95
N GLY A 37 -0.47 6.50 18.70
CA GLY A 37 -1.56 6.14 19.59
C GLY A 37 -2.50 5.12 18.96
N VAL A 38 -3.58 4.80 19.65
CA VAL A 38 -4.56 3.79 19.25
C VAL A 38 -5.93 4.46 19.16
N ILE A 39 -6.66 4.24 18.08
CA ILE A 39 -8.05 4.64 17.91
C ILE A 39 -8.92 3.39 17.90
N THR A 40 -10.04 3.41 18.62
CA THR A 40 -11.03 2.34 18.59
C THR A 40 -12.40 2.86 18.18
N SER A 41 -13.21 1.99 17.59
CA SER A 41 -14.65 2.26 17.48
C SER A 41 -15.28 2.37 18.86
N SER A 42 -16.38 3.13 18.97
CA SER A 42 -17.13 3.24 20.21
C SER A 42 -17.46 1.87 20.80
N ASN A 43 -17.34 1.76 22.12
CA ASN A 43 -17.63 0.56 22.91
C ASN A 43 -16.75 -0.68 22.63
N PHE A 44 -15.72 -0.60 21.78
CA PHE A 44 -14.83 -1.74 21.55
C PHE A 44 -14.33 -2.32 22.89
N PRO A 45 -14.40 -3.66 23.12
CA PRO A 45 -14.64 -4.74 22.15
C PRO A 45 -16.11 -5.11 21.90
N GLU A 46 -17.06 -4.41 22.54
CA GLU A 46 -18.49 -4.59 22.29
C GLU A 46 -18.91 -4.02 20.93
N LEU A 47 -20.20 -4.16 20.59
CA LEU A 47 -20.73 -3.65 19.34
C LEU A 47 -20.68 -2.11 19.30
N TYR A 48 -20.22 -1.54 18.19
CA TYR A 48 -20.30 -0.08 18.00
C TYR A 48 -21.76 0.40 17.97
N SER A 49 -21.97 1.67 18.29
CA SER A 49 -23.31 2.27 18.30
C SER A 49 -23.90 2.40 16.88
N PRO A 50 -25.22 2.22 16.68
CA PRO A 50 -25.91 2.57 15.43
C PRO A 50 -25.84 4.07 15.16
N ASN A 51 -26.06 4.48 13.91
CA ASN A 51 -26.16 5.88 13.46
C ASN A 51 -24.97 6.76 13.89
N THR A 52 -23.77 6.17 13.94
CA THR A 52 -22.56 6.86 14.35
C THR A 52 -22.00 7.67 13.18
N ASN A 53 -21.45 8.85 13.47
CA ASN A 53 -20.65 9.64 12.54
C ASN A 53 -19.49 10.27 13.31
N CYS A 54 -18.39 9.53 13.43
CA CYS A 54 -17.21 9.95 14.15
C CYS A 54 -16.07 10.30 13.21
N TYR A 55 -15.22 11.20 13.68
CA TYR A 55 -13.92 11.44 13.06
C TYR A 55 -12.80 11.60 14.09
N TRP A 56 -11.58 11.33 13.64
CA TRP A 56 -10.34 11.59 14.34
C TRP A 56 -9.40 12.30 13.37
N GLN A 57 -9.07 13.56 13.67
CA GLN A 57 -8.10 14.34 12.92
C GLN A 57 -6.73 14.17 13.57
N ILE A 58 -5.87 13.37 12.94
CA ILE A 58 -4.54 13.05 13.42
C ILE A 58 -3.55 14.02 12.77
N ARG A 59 -2.79 14.75 13.59
CA ARG A 59 -1.73 15.65 13.16
C ARG A 59 -0.42 15.21 13.82
N VAL A 60 0.52 14.75 12.99
CA VAL A 60 1.89 14.45 13.43
C VAL A 60 2.81 15.62 13.11
N GLU A 61 4.07 15.50 13.51
CA GLU A 61 5.09 16.52 13.28
C GLU A 61 5.18 16.91 11.79
N PRO A 62 5.36 18.20 11.46
CA PRO A 62 5.31 18.69 10.08
C PRO A 62 6.23 17.96 9.10
N ASP A 63 7.34 17.41 9.57
CA ASP A 63 8.35 16.74 8.76
C ASP A 63 8.19 15.21 8.69
N ARG A 64 7.19 14.65 9.37
CA ARG A 64 6.88 13.23 9.39
C ARG A 64 5.63 12.91 8.59
N THR A 65 5.47 11.64 8.26
CA THR A 65 4.31 11.08 7.56
C THR A 65 3.45 10.33 8.57
N ALA A 66 2.14 10.61 8.57
CA ALA A 66 1.19 9.85 9.36
C ALA A 66 0.87 8.49 8.71
N VAL A 67 0.80 7.45 9.53
CA VAL A 67 0.45 6.08 9.14
C VAL A 67 -0.72 5.61 9.98
N VAL A 68 -1.66 4.91 9.36
CA VAL A 68 -2.75 4.20 10.03
C VAL A 68 -2.66 2.71 9.71
N GLU A 69 -2.60 1.89 10.76
CA GLU A 69 -2.59 0.44 10.67
C GLU A 69 -3.70 -0.15 11.54
N PHE A 70 -4.66 -0.82 10.91
CA PHE A 70 -5.67 -1.56 11.65
C PHE A 70 -5.07 -2.84 12.22
N THR A 71 -5.22 -3.07 13.52
CA THR A 71 -4.83 -4.33 14.18
C THR A 71 -6.04 -5.25 14.36
N TYR A 72 -7.24 -4.69 14.46
CA TYR A 72 -8.52 -5.41 14.46
C TYR A 72 -9.54 -4.71 13.55
N PHE A 73 -10.36 -5.49 12.85
CA PHE A 73 -11.39 -4.93 11.97
C PHE A 73 -12.57 -5.89 11.74
N ASN A 74 -13.75 -5.45 12.14
CA ASN A 74 -15.03 -6.12 11.93
C ASN A 74 -16.14 -5.07 11.89
N VAL A 75 -16.37 -4.54 10.69
CA VAL A 75 -17.44 -3.57 10.37
C VAL A 75 -18.47 -4.27 9.48
N GLU A 76 -19.73 -3.83 9.44
CA GLU A 76 -20.73 -4.45 8.57
C GLU A 76 -20.23 -4.55 7.11
N ASN A 77 -20.46 -5.69 6.48
CA ASN A 77 -20.05 -5.91 5.09
C ASN A 77 -21.19 -5.58 4.11
N SER A 78 -21.03 -4.52 3.32
CA SER A 78 -21.98 -4.13 2.26
C SER A 78 -21.26 -3.86 0.93
N ALA A 79 -22.00 -3.73 -0.17
CA ALA A 79 -21.42 -3.35 -1.46
C ALA A 79 -20.88 -1.92 -1.38
N ASN A 80 -19.63 -1.71 -1.79
CA ASN A 80 -18.92 -0.43 -1.73
C ASN A 80 -18.93 0.24 -0.33
N CYS A 81 -19.17 -0.53 0.73
CA CYS A 81 -19.27 -0.02 2.10
C CYS A 81 -20.32 1.11 2.27
N GLY A 82 -21.48 0.95 1.62
CA GLY A 82 -22.54 1.96 1.61
C GLY A 82 -23.37 2.07 2.90
N TYR A 83 -23.28 1.07 3.79
CA TYR A 83 -23.92 1.10 5.12
C TYR A 83 -22.90 1.59 6.15
N ASP A 84 -22.15 0.67 6.76
CA ASP A 84 -21.07 1.03 7.66
C ASP A 84 -19.72 1.13 6.94
N SER A 85 -18.93 2.15 7.28
CA SER A 85 -17.60 2.34 6.69
C SER A 85 -16.62 3.07 7.60
N VAL A 86 -15.35 2.64 7.51
CA VAL A 86 -14.19 3.39 7.98
C VAL A 86 -13.50 4.00 6.75
N GLN A 87 -13.26 5.29 6.76
CA GLN A 87 -12.65 6.01 5.63
C GLN A 87 -11.42 6.77 6.12
N VAL A 88 -10.36 6.75 5.32
CA VAL A 88 -9.11 7.45 5.62
C VAL A 88 -8.86 8.48 4.53
N TYR A 89 -8.57 9.71 4.93
CA TYR A 89 -8.30 10.83 4.02
C TYR A 89 -6.89 11.36 4.23
N ASN A 90 -6.27 11.80 3.13
CA ASN A 90 -4.92 12.31 3.04
C ASN A 90 -4.85 13.80 3.36
N GLY A 91 -5.21 14.15 4.59
CA GLY A 91 -5.30 15.52 5.06
C GLY A 91 -6.37 15.67 6.15
N PRO A 92 -6.58 16.89 6.65
CA PRO A 92 -7.41 17.13 7.83
C PRO A 92 -8.92 17.03 7.59
N THR A 93 -9.39 17.07 6.33
CA THR A 93 -10.84 17.16 6.02
C THR A 93 -11.27 16.16 4.95
N VAL A 94 -12.58 15.90 4.87
CA VAL A 94 -13.18 15.00 3.85
C VAL A 94 -13.05 15.50 2.41
N THR A 95 -12.62 16.74 2.19
CA THR A 95 -12.35 17.30 0.84
C THR A 95 -10.97 16.90 0.32
N HIS A 96 -10.10 16.36 1.17
CA HIS A 96 -8.79 15.83 0.78
C HIS A 96 -8.93 14.44 0.13
N PRO A 97 -7.89 13.90 -0.53
CA PRO A 97 -7.94 12.61 -1.20
C PRO A 97 -8.33 11.50 -0.26
N LYS A 98 -9.31 10.70 -0.66
CA LYS A 98 -9.62 9.47 0.07
C LYS A 98 -8.55 8.42 -0.22
N LEU A 99 -7.83 8.01 0.82
CA LEU A 99 -6.84 6.93 0.76
C LEU A 99 -7.50 5.55 0.77
N GLY A 100 -8.70 5.45 1.35
CA GLY A 100 -9.50 4.22 1.27
C GLY A 100 -10.87 4.32 1.95
N THR A 101 -11.74 3.39 1.58
CA THR A 101 -13.02 3.10 2.25
C THR A 101 -13.03 1.62 2.59
N PHE A 102 -13.29 1.29 3.85
CA PHE A 102 -13.14 -0.05 4.40
C PHE A 102 -14.38 -0.49 5.17
N CYS A 103 -14.76 -1.76 4.99
CA CYS A 103 -15.86 -2.40 5.71
C CYS A 103 -15.70 -3.93 5.65
N GLY A 104 -16.53 -4.64 6.41
CA GLY A 104 -16.46 -6.09 6.53
C GLY A 104 -15.50 -6.60 7.62
N PRO A 105 -15.28 -7.93 7.67
CA PRO A 105 -14.51 -8.58 8.74
C PRO A 105 -13.00 -8.67 8.46
N PHE A 106 -12.51 -7.90 7.48
CA PHE A 106 -11.14 -8.05 7.00
C PHE A 106 -10.35 -6.79 7.26
N ARG A 107 -9.25 -6.97 8.00
CA ARG A 107 -8.26 -5.94 8.29
C ARG A 107 -7.75 -5.31 6.98
N PRO A 108 -7.90 -4.00 6.79
CA PRO A 108 -7.30 -3.28 5.67
C PRO A 108 -5.78 -3.35 5.70
N ASN A 109 -5.15 -3.11 4.54
CA ASN A 109 -3.71 -2.86 4.50
C ASN A 109 -3.38 -1.55 5.24
N ARG A 110 -2.13 -1.44 5.71
CA ARG A 110 -1.62 -0.18 6.25
C ARG A 110 -1.80 0.96 5.26
N VAL A 111 -2.19 2.12 5.75
CA VAL A 111 -2.42 3.33 4.98
C VAL A 111 -1.35 4.35 5.32
N LEU A 112 -0.61 4.80 4.30
CA LEU A 112 0.40 5.84 4.44
C LEU A 112 -0.14 7.13 3.83
N SER A 113 -0.03 8.23 4.56
CA SER A 113 -0.33 9.56 4.03
C SER A 113 0.90 10.14 3.31
N THR A 114 0.69 11.02 2.34
CA THR A 114 1.76 11.91 1.85
C THR A 114 1.89 13.16 2.73
N SER A 115 0.96 13.37 3.66
CA SER A 115 0.86 14.48 4.59
C SER A 115 1.39 14.16 5.98
N ASN A 116 1.53 15.20 6.80
CA ASN A 116 1.62 15.07 8.26
C ASN A 116 0.22 15.02 8.93
N GLN A 117 -0.86 15.04 8.15
CA GLN A 117 -2.23 15.00 8.66
C GLN A 117 -3.08 13.92 7.99
N ILE A 118 -3.82 13.16 8.79
CA ILE A 118 -4.82 12.18 8.34
C ILE A 118 -6.15 12.48 9.03
N LEU A 119 -7.25 12.34 8.30
CA LEU A 119 -8.58 12.24 8.86
C LEU A 119 -9.06 10.79 8.74
N LEU A 120 -9.34 10.16 9.88
CA LEU A 120 -10.04 8.88 9.96
C LEU A 120 -11.51 9.17 10.27
N THR A 121 -12.45 8.63 9.50
CA THR A 121 -13.89 8.76 9.80
C THR A 121 -14.53 7.39 9.92
N PHE A 122 -15.45 7.22 10.87
CA PHE A 122 -16.28 6.04 11.01
C PHE A 122 -17.75 6.41 10.95
N LYS A 123 -18.49 5.78 10.03
CA LYS A 123 -19.93 5.96 9.87
C LYS A 123 -20.64 4.62 10.01
N SER A 124 -21.78 4.61 10.68
CA SER A 124 -22.66 3.45 10.75
C SER A 124 -24.12 3.82 10.49
N ASP A 125 -24.91 2.86 10.03
CA ASP A 125 -26.36 2.99 9.85
C ASP A 125 -27.15 2.49 11.08
N GLU A 126 -28.46 2.35 10.92
CA GLU A 126 -29.38 1.93 11.99
C GLU A 126 -29.22 0.47 12.44
N SER A 127 -28.54 -0.39 11.69
CA SER A 127 -28.60 -1.84 11.89
C SER A 127 -27.26 -2.58 11.77
N THR A 128 -27.26 -3.86 12.15
CA THR A 128 -26.16 -4.80 11.86
C THR A 128 -24.79 -4.41 12.42
N GLN A 129 -24.77 -3.79 13.60
CA GLN A 129 -23.53 -3.44 14.29
C GLN A 129 -22.64 -4.67 14.51
N LYS A 130 -21.33 -4.42 14.56
CA LYS A 130 -20.27 -5.41 14.74
C LYS A 130 -19.32 -4.90 15.82
N THR A 131 -18.31 -5.69 16.14
CA THR A 131 -17.32 -5.35 17.17
C THR A 131 -16.39 -4.18 16.78
N GLY A 132 -16.44 -3.71 15.53
CA GLY A 132 -15.79 -2.48 15.11
C GLY A 132 -14.30 -2.65 14.80
N PHE A 133 -13.46 -1.70 15.20
CA PHE A 133 -12.05 -1.68 14.80
C PHE A 133 -11.11 -1.18 15.90
N VAL A 134 -9.84 -1.57 15.76
CA VAL A 134 -8.70 -1.01 16.48
C VAL A 134 -7.68 -0.58 15.43
N ALA A 135 -7.30 0.69 15.45
CA ALA A 135 -6.37 1.31 14.52
C ALA A 135 -5.20 1.92 15.29
N LEU A 136 -4.00 1.41 15.08
CA LEU A 136 -2.77 2.07 15.51
C LEU A 136 -2.47 3.21 14.53
N PHE A 137 -2.19 4.40 15.04
CA PHE A 137 -1.57 5.46 14.26
C PHE A 137 -0.18 5.76 14.79
N TYR A 138 0.72 6.13 13.89
CA TYR A 138 2.08 6.54 14.23
C TYR A 138 2.68 7.37 13.11
N SER A 139 3.71 8.13 13.46
CA SER A 139 4.48 8.93 12.53
C SER A 139 5.74 8.18 12.08
N ILE A 140 6.06 8.26 10.80
CA ILE A 140 7.33 7.77 10.25
C ILE A 140 8.09 8.90 9.58
N GLN A 141 9.41 8.83 9.62
CA GLN A 141 10.23 9.64 8.72
C GLN A 141 10.20 8.99 7.33
N LEU A 142 9.87 9.77 6.30
CA LEU A 142 10.06 9.31 4.92
C LEU A 142 11.54 9.05 4.69
N GLN A 143 11.84 7.87 4.17
CA GLN A 143 13.20 7.50 3.82
C GLN A 143 13.68 8.37 2.65
N ARG A 144 14.98 8.70 2.66
CA ARG A 144 15.60 9.40 1.54
C ARG A 144 15.45 8.57 0.26
N ALA A 145 15.28 9.25 -0.86
CA ALA A 145 15.23 8.59 -2.14
C ALA A 145 16.62 8.03 -2.47
N GLU A 146 16.73 6.72 -2.51
CA GLU A 146 17.96 6.03 -2.93
C GLU A 146 18.02 5.92 -4.46
N PRO A 147 19.22 5.75 -5.03
CA PRO A 147 19.34 5.43 -6.45
C PRO A 147 18.48 4.22 -6.81
N ASN A 148 17.71 4.33 -7.89
CA ASN A 148 16.81 3.28 -8.36
C ASN A 148 15.63 2.92 -7.42
N SER A 149 15.33 3.74 -6.40
CA SER A 149 14.15 3.55 -5.55
C SER A 149 12.85 3.97 -6.24
N CYS A 150 11.73 3.39 -5.82
CA CYS A 150 10.39 3.79 -6.26
C CYS A 150 9.84 4.89 -5.33
N GLY A 151 10.40 6.09 -5.45
CA GLY A 151 10.04 7.22 -4.61
C GLY A 151 10.97 7.45 -3.42
N GLY A 152 10.62 8.43 -2.59
CA GLY A 152 11.38 8.83 -1.40
C GLY A 152 11.47 10.34 -1.25
N LEU A 153 12.17 10.77 -0.19
CA LEU A 153 12.39 12.17 0.14
C LEU A 153 13.71 12.69 -0.47
N LEU A 154 13.66 13.86 -1.10
CA LEU A 154 14.77 14.56 -1.72
C LEU A 154 14.90 15.96 -1.08
N THR A 155 16.04 16.23 -0.44
CA THR A 155 16.27 17.44 0.37
C THR A 155 17.60 18.14 0.08
N GLU A 156 18.39 17.62 -0.86
CA GLU A 156 19.69 18.19 -1.20
C GLU A 156 19.51 19.44 -2.09
N ASP A 157 20.41 20.42 -2.00
CA ASP A 157 20.25 21.70 -2.72
C ASP A 157 20.18 21.55 -4.24
N GLU A 158 20.83 20.51 -4.76
CA GLU A 158 20.72 20.03 -6.12
C GLU A 158 20.76 18.50 -6.15
N GLY A 159 20.17 17.90 -7.18
CA GLY A 159 20.24 16.46 -7.34
C GLY A 159 19.51 15.95 -8.56
N GLY A 160 19.37 14.63 -8.63
CA GLY A 160 18.59 13.98 -9.68
C GLY A 160 18.09 12.62 -9.26
N PHE A 161 16.97 12.24 -9.86
CA PHE A 161 16.34 10.94 -9.65
C PHE A 161 15.77 10.44 -10.97
N HIS A 162 15.49 9.15 -11.03
CA HIS A 162 15.03 8.51 -12.24
C HIS A 162 14.02 7.42 -11.93
N SER A 163 13.25 7.01 -12.93
CA SER A 163 12.39 5.85 -12.82
C SER A 163 13.20 4.59 -12.55
N VAL A 164 12.59 3.61 -11.88
CA VAL A 164 13.23 2.33 -11.59
C VAL A 164 13.78 1.71 -12.89
N ASN A 165 14.98 1.16 -12.81
CA ASN A 165 15.84 0.56 -13.84
C ASN A 165 16.46 1.51 -14.88
N PHE A 166 16.12 2.80 -14.90
CA PHE A 166 16.75 3.75 -15.82
C PHE A 166 18.25 3.93 -15.51
N PRO A 167 19.15 4.09 -16.50
CA PRO A 167 18.95 3.94 -17.94
C PRO A 167 19.18 2.50 -18.44
N LYS A 168 19.37 1.53 -17.53
CA LYS A 168 19.80 0.17 -17.86
C LYS A 168 18.71 -0.65 -18.57
N SER A 169 17.45 -0.44 -18.20
CA SER A 169 16.31 -1.06 -18.85
C SER A 169 15.02 -0.29 -18.54
N ASN A 170 13.96 -0.63 -19.25
CA ASN A 170 12.63 -0.08 -19.05
C ASN A 170 12.13 -0.22 -17.60
N TYR A 171 11.27 0.72 -17.20
CA TYR A 171 10.63 0.69 -15.89
C TYR A 171 9.67 -0.50 -15.73
N PRO A 172 9.50 -1.04 -14.50
CA PRO A 172 8.51 -2.09 -14.23
C PRO A 172 7.06 -1.64 -14.36
N ASN A 173 6.18 -2.60 -14.66
CA ASN A 173 4.73 -2.36 -14.71
C ASN A 173 4.11 -2.42 -13.30
N GLY A 174 2.92 -1.84 -13.14
CA GLY A 174 2.07 -1.91 -11.95
C GLY A 174 2.63 -1.16 -10.73
N MET A 175 3.53 -0.20 -10.96
CA MET A 175 4.12 0.63 -9.93
C MET A 175 3.31 1.90 -9.68
N THR A 176 3.38 2.37 -8.44
CA THR A 176 3.07 3.75 -8.08
C THR A 176 4.21 4.26 -7.24
N CYS A 177 5.02 5.16 -7.80
CA CYS A 177 6.17 5.75 -7.14
C CYS A 177 5.88 7.22 -6.83
N VAL A 178 6.28 7.68 -5.65
CA VAL A 178 6.10 9.08 -5.23
C VAL A 178 7.40 9.63 -4.70
N TRP A 179 7.93 10.66 -5.37
CA TRP A 179 9.06 11.44 -4.89
C TRP A 179 8.56 12.75 -4.29
N HIS A 180 9.07 13.06 -3.11
CA HIS A 180 8.80 14.33 -2.44
C HIS A 180 10.09 15.13 -2.40
N ILE A 181 10.07 16.33 -3.00
CA ILE A 181 11.17 17.28 -2.93
C ILE A 181 10.79 18.36 -1.94
N ARG A 182 11.64 18.61 -0.95
CA ARG A 182 11.41 19.63 0.08
C ARG A 182 12.65 20.47 0.31
N THR A 183 12.46 21.78 0.31
CA THR A 183 13.46 22.78 0.65
C THR A 183 12.98 23.69 1.78
N SER A 184 13.81 24.67 2.17
CA SER A 184 13.47 25.67 3.19
C SER A 184 12.33 26.59 2.69
N PRO A 185 11.50 27.14 3.59
CA PRO A 185 10.30 27.92 3.22
C PRO A 185 10.54 29.11 2.29
N ASP A 186 11.76 29.64 2.28
CA ASP A 186 12.23 30.77 1.48
C ASP A 186 12.78 30.37 0.11
N ARG A 187 12.70 29.10 -0.29
CA ARG A 187 13.19 28.60 -1.57
C ARG A 187 12.11 27.87 -2.35
N ARG A 188 12.34 27.73 -3.65
CA ARG A 188 11.50 27.01 -4.61
C ARG A 188 12.27 25.89 -5.28
N VAL A 189 11.55 24.90 -5.76
CA VAL A 189 12.09 23.75 -6.48
C VAL A 189 11.96 23.99 -7.98
N VAL A 190 13.08 23.95 -8.70
CA VAL A 190 13.09 23.90 -10.17
C VAL A 190 13.45 22.49 -10.60
N LEU A 191 12.49 21.78 -11.19
CA LEU A 191 12.65 20.44 -11.74
C LEU A 191 12.91 20.52 -13.25
N ARG A 192 13.92 19.81 -13.73
CA ARG A 192 14.31 19.75 -15.14
C ARG A 192 14.19 18.34 -15.69
N PHE A 193 13.62 18.24 -16.87
CA PHE A 193 13.47 17.01 -17.64
C PHE A 193 14.75 16.76 -18.44
N VAL A 194 15.50 15.73 -18.06
CA VAL A 194 16.71 15.31 -18.78
C VAL A 194 16.35 14.25 -19.83
N ASN A 195 15.61 13.23 -19.40
CA ASN A 195 15.04 12.19 -20.27
C ASN A 195 13.61 11.93 -19.83
N PHE A 196 12.72 11.67 -20.77
CA PHE A 196 11.35 11.30 -20.48
C PHE A 196 10.76 10.52 -21.65
N GLU A 197 10.52 9.23 -21.43
CA GLU A 197 9.85 8.33 -22.35
C GLU A 197 8.97 7.37 -21.52
N LEU A 198 7.66 7.55 -21.58
CA LEU A 198 6.68 6.61 -21.02
C LEU A 198 5.83 6.00 -22.13
N GLU A 199 5.05 4.97 -21.82
CA GLU A 199 4.07 4.42 -22.77
C GLU A 199 3.16 5.56 -23.30
N ALA A 200 3.23 5.81 -24.60
CA ALA A 200 2.43 6.84 -25.23
C ALA A 200 0.98 6.38 -25.37
N ASP A 201 0.06 7.28 -25.02
CA ASP A 201 -1.37 7.12 -25.27
C ASP A 201 -1.75 7.91 -26.54
N LYS A 202 -2.44 7.25 -27.48
CA LYS A 202 -2.86 7.88 -28.74
C LYS A 202 -3.93 8.95 -28.56
N THR A 203 -4.64 8.93 -27.44
CA THR A 203 -5.68 9.92 -27.12
C THR A 203 -5.09 11.21 -26.55
N GLY A 204 -3.85 11.16 -26.03
CA GLY A 204 -3.21 12.26 -25.30
C GLY A 204 -3.64 12.37 -23.84
N ASP A 205 -4.61 11.58 -23.37
CA ASP A 205 -5.11 11.62 -21.99
C ASP A 205 -4.22 10.88 -20.98
N CYS A 206 -3.18 10.20 -21.47
CA CYS A 206 -2.20 9.45 -20.69
C CYS A 206 -2.85 8.49 -19.70
N LEU A 207 -3.70 7.61 -20.22
CA LEU A 207 -4.51 6.68 -19.43
C LEU A 207 -3.74 5.47 -18.89
N TYR A 208 -2.59 5.14 -19.49
CA TYR A 208 -1.77 3.99 -19.11
C TYR A 208 -0.68 4.39 -18.11
N ASP A 209 0.48 4.76 -18.62
CA ASP A 209 1.62 5.22 -17.83
C ASP A 209 1.68 6.73 -17.84
N TYR A 210 1.84 7.34 -16.67
CA TYR A 210 1.94 8.79 -16.59
C TYR A 210 2.77 9.25 -15.39
N VAL A 211 3.31 10.45 -15.54
CA VAL A 211 3.80 11.27 -14.44
C VAL A 211 2.87 12.46 -14.25
N VAL A 212 2.60 12.79 -12.99
CA VAL A 212 1.90 13.99 -12.56
C VAL A 212 2.77 14.73 -11.54
N ILE A 213 2.80 16.05 -11.61
CA ILE A 213 3.61 16.91 -10.72
C ILE A 213 2.67 17.87 -10.01
N HIS A 214 2.75 17.87 -8.68
CA HIS A 214 1.95 18.74 -7.83
C HIS A 214 2.81 19.82 -7.16
N ASP A 215 2.21 20.98 -6.99
CA ASP A 215 2.73 22.19 -6.36
C ASP A 215 2.61 22.13 -4.84
N GLY A 216 3.32 21.18 -4.26
CA GLY A 216 3.31 20.91 -2.83
C GLY A 216 3.50 19.44 -2.52
N ARG A 217 3.48 19.15 -1.22
CA ARG A 217 3.69 17.80 -0.70
C ARG A 217 2.56 16.84 -1.03
N GLU A 218 1.32 17.31 -1.12
CA GLU A 218 0.16 16.45 -1.32
C GLU A 218 -0.12 16.14 -2.78
N LEU A 219 -0.60 14.92 -3.03
CA LEU A 219 -1.10 14.51 -4.35
C LEU A 219 -2.46 15.17 -4.72
N THR A 220 -2.95 16.08 -3.88
CA THR A 220 -4.05 17.02 -4.18
C THR A 220 -3.63 18.45 -4.32
N SER A 221 -2.37 18.78 -4.04
CA SER A 221 -1.88 20.13 -4.29
C SER A 221 -2.07 20.47 -5.77
N ASN A 222 -2.14 21.76 -6.06
CA ASN A 222 -2.34 22.28 -7.41
C ASN A 222 -1.42 21.60 -8.40
N LEU A 223 -1.89 21.34 -9.61
CA LEU A 223 -1.07 20.66 -10.62
C LEU A 223 -0.08 21.66 -11.22
N LEU A 224 1.22 21.40 -11.07
CA LEU A 224 2.25 22.03 -11.89
C LEU A 224 2.31 21.37 -13.27
N MET A 225 1.99 20.08 -13.33
CA MET A 225 1.92 19.33 -14.57
C MET A 225 0.87 18.23 -14.43
N ASN A 226 -0.11 18.22 -15.34
CA ASN A 226 -1.11 17.17 -15.40
C ASN A 226 -0.48 15.85 -15.90
N LYS A 227 -1.27 14.78 -15.97
CA LYS A 227 -0.82 13.48 -16.49
C LYS A 227 -0.11 13.65 -17.82
N THR A 228 1.14 13.22 -17.85
CA THR A 228 1.97 13.29 -19.05
C THR A 228 2.69 11.98 -19.30
N CYS A 229 2.80 11.60 -20.57
CA CYS A 229 3.27 10.31 -21.07
C CYS A 229 3.91 10.48 -22.47
N GLY A 230 4.45 9.39 -23.04
CA GLY A 230 5.20 9.44 -24.30
C GLY A 230 6.53 10.17 -24.15
N SER A 231 7.02 10.74 -25.25
CA SER A 231 8.21 11.58 -25.28
C SER A 231 7.85 13.06 -25.05
N ILE A 232 8.66 13.77 -24.27
CA ILE A 232 8.53 15.22 -24.10
C ILE A 232 9.87 15.89 -24.42
N PRO A 233 9.88 17.01 -25.17
CA PRO A 233 11.09 17.84 -25.30
C PRO A 233 11.54 18.39 -23.94
N SER A 234 12.81 18.80 -23.81
CA SER A 234 13.34 19.31 -22.54
C SER A 234 12.46 20.45 -22.00
N ARG A 235 11.98 20.29 -20.76
CA ARG A 235 11.13 21.23 -20.04
C ARG A 235 11.66 21.43 -18.63
N TYR A 236 11.27 22.54 -18.01
CA TYR A 236 11.42 22.78 -16.58
C TYR A 236 10.06 23.07 -15.96
N VAL A 237 9.89 22.70 -14.70
CA VAL A 237 8.71 22.94 -13.89
C VAL A 237 9.17 23.56 -12.57
N THR A 238 8.57 24.66 -12.17
CA THR A 238 8.96 25.39 -10.95
C THR A 238 7.80 25.39 -9.97
N SER A 239 8.05 25.03 -8.71
CA SER A 239 7.04 25.13 -7.65
C SER A 239 6.80 26.58 -7.25
N SER A 240 5.59 26.87 -6.74
CA SER A 240 5.27 28.17 -6.13
C SER A 240 5.81 28.28 -4.69
N GLY A 241 5.94 27.14 -4.00
CA GLY A 241 6.45 27.03 -2.63
C GLY A 241 7.70 26.16 -2.52
N ASN A 242 8.00 25.74 -1.29
CA ASN A 242 9.19 24.98 -0.94
C ASN A 242 9.03 23.44 -1.03
N GLU A 243 7.89 22.96 -1.52
CA GLU A 243 7.61 21.53 -1.67
C GLU A 243 7.07 21.23 -3.08
N MET A 244 7.45 20.06 -3.61
CA MET A 244 6.96 19.53 -4.87
C MET A 244 6.82 18.00 -4.74
N SER A 245 5.72 17.44 -5.25
CA SER A 245 5.55 15.99 -5.30
C SER A 245 5.39 15.50 -6.73
N ILE A 246 6.08 14.41 -7.04
CA ILE A 246 6.10 13.79 -8.36
C ILE A 246 5.58 12.37 -8.18
N ARG A 247 4.48 12.06 -8.88
CA ARG A 247 3.89 10.72 -8.85
C ARG A 247 3.97 10.10 -10.23
N MET A 248 4.61 8.93 -10.30
CA MET A 248 4.58 8.04 -11.45
C MET A 248 3.57 6.93 -11.19
N VAL A 249 2.69 6.68 -12.14
CA VAL A 249 1.80 5.52 -12.15
C VAL A 249 2.02 4.77 -13.44
N THR A 250 2.17 3.45 -13.34
CA THR A 250 2.29 2.56 -14.50
C THR A 250 1.21 1.50 -14.48
N ASP A 251 0.71 1.10 -15.64
CA ASP A 251 -0.34 0.11 -15.79
C ASP A 251 0.23 -1.34 -15.75
N GLY A 252 -0.55 -2.36 -16.11
CA GLY A 252 -0.10 -3.76 -16.06
C GLY A 252 0.77 -4.20 -17.24
N SER A 253 0.87 -3.42 -18.32
CA SER A 253 1.48 -3.82 -19.57
C SER A 253 1.78 -2.64 -20.50
N GLY A 254 2.98 -2.60 -21.04
CA GLY A 254 3.43 -1.44 -21.78
C GLY A 254 4.40 -0.70 -20.88
N ASN A 255 5.60 -0.47 -21.39
CA ASN A 255 6.60 0.33 -20.71
C ASN A 255 7.59 0.84 -21.74
N ALA A 256 8.36 1.83 -21.34
CA ALA A 256 9.40 2.43 -22.15
C ALA A 256 10.64 2.70 -21.29
N ASP A 257 11.61 3.45 -21.83
CA ASP A 257 12.91 3.66 -21.20
C ASP A 257 12.77 4.33 -19.82
N GLY A 258 11.75 5.17 -19.63
CA GLY A 258 11.47 5.87 -18.39
C GLY A 258 11.97 7.31 -18.40
N PHE A 259 12.27 7.84 -17.22
CA PHE A 259 12.67 9.24 -17.10
C PHE A 259 13.89 9.42 -16.21
N ARG A 260 14.58 10.55 -16.43
CA ARG A 260 15.54 11.12 -15.49
C ARG A 260 15.25 12.60 -15.33
N PHE A 261 15.10 13.01 -14.07
CA PHE A 261 14.94 14.39 -13.68
C PHE A 261 16.15 14.87 -12.88
N THR A 262 16.44 16.14 -13.00
CA THR A 262 17.33 16.86 -12.08
C THR A 262 16.54 17.97 -11.42
N TYR A 263 16.91 18.36 -10.21
CA TYR A 263 16.29 19.47 -9.52
C TYR A 263 17.35 20.35 -8.86
N GLN A 264 16.98 21.60 -8.63
CA GLN A 264 17.78 22.56 -7.87
C GLN A 264 16.85 23.46 -7.06
N PHE A 265 17.33 23.93 -5.92
CA PHE A 265 16.64 24.92 -5.11
C PHE A 265 17.06 26.32 -5.51
N VAL A 266 16.09 27.21 -5.71
CA VAL A 266 16.32 28.60 -6.06
C VAL A 266 15.61 29.50 -5.06
N SER A 267 16.26 30.59 -4.67
CA SER A 267 15.56 31.65 -3.94
C SER A 267 14.55 32.32 -4.87
N PRO A 268 13.37 32.74 -4.40
CA PRO A 268 12.47 33.58 -5.17
C PRO A 268 13.24 34.84 -5.56
N ILE A 269 13.15 35.22 -6.84
CA ILE A 269 13.78 36.45 -7.33
C ILE A 269 13.14 37.60 -6.57
N THR A 270 13.85 38.20 -5.61
CA THR A 270 13.56 39.56 -5.20
C THR A 270 13.88 40.42 -6.40
N THR A 271 12.87 41.02 -7.02
CA THR A 271 13.04 42.14 -7.95
C THR A 271 13.60 43.33 -7.18
N THR A 272 14.87 43.23 -6.81
CA THR A 272 15.66 44.38 -6.41
C THR A 272 16.05 45.06 -7.69
N THR A 273 15.47 46.23 -7.95
CA THR A 273 15.98 47.15 -8.98
C THR A 273 17.40 47.55 -8.57
N GLU A 274 18.40 46.76 -8.94
CA GLU A 274 19.80 47.09 -8.71
C GLU A 274 20.21 48.20 -9.66
N ARG A 275 20.42 49.39 -9.08
CA ARG A 275 21.13 50.50 -9.71
C ARG A 275 22.58 50.05 -9.89
N THR A 276 22.98 49.82 -11.13
CA THR A 276 24.33 49.43 -11.53
C THR A 276 25.36 50.39 -10.95
N THR A 277 26.23 49.91 -10.06
CA THR A 277 27.51 50.57 -9.76
C THR A 277 28.61 49.57 -10.08
N THR A 278 29.29 49.83 -11.19
CA THR A 278 30.36 49.01 -11.76
C THR A 278 31.57 49.01 -10.83
N THR A 279 31.95 47.86 -10.28
CA THR A 279 33.28 47.65 -9.71
C THR A 279 33.91 46.43 -10.35
N ILE A 280 35.03 46.67 -11.03
CA ILE A 280 35.82 45.67 -11.75
C ILE A 280 36.73 44.99 -10.73
N THR A 281 36.67 43.66 -10.64
CA THR A 281 37.71 42.89 -9.96
C THR A 281 38.06 41.65 -10.77
N THR A 282 39.37 41.48 -10.93
CA THR A 282 40.09 40.61 -11.84
C THR A 282 40.15 39.16 -11.37
N THR A 283 40.00 38.26 -12.35
CA THR A 283 40.03 36.80 -12.31
C THR A 283 41.40 36.24 -11.94
N THR A 284 41.45 35.16 -11.14
CA THR A 284 42.59 34.23 -11.11
C THR A 284 42.06 32.80 -11.10
N ILE A 285 42.63 31.92 -11.94
CA ILE A 285 42.14 30.57 -12.30
C ILE A 285 43.05 29.50 -11.69
N ALA A 286 42.44 28.32 -11.45
CA ALA A 286 42.96 26.94 -11.59
C ALA A 286 43.19 26.16 -10.28
N PRO A 287 43.22 24.80 -10.31
CA PRO A 287 42.57 23.85 -11.22
C PRO A 287 41.81 22.71 -10.50
N THR A 288 40.97 22.03 -11.28
CA THR A 288 40.29 20.74 -11.02
C THR A 288 41.24 19.56 -10.82
N THR A 289 40.88 18.61 -9.95
CA THR A 289 41.17 17.18 -10.15
C THR A 289 40.09 16.28 -9.56
N THR A 290 39.96 15.13 -10.19
CA THR A 290 38.81 14.22 -10.23
C THR A 290 39.14 12.93 -9.46
N THR A 291 38.10 12.17 -9.09
CA THR A 291 37.94 10.71 -9.36
C THR A 291 37.67 9.79 -8.16
N ALA A 292 36.49 9.16 -8.27
CA ALA A 292 36.11 7.76 -8.03
C ALA A 292 36.05 7.11 -6.64
N ALA A 293 34.87 6.56 -6.41
CA ALA A 293 34.47 5.58 -5.41
C ALA A 293 34.83 4.12 -5.81
N ALA A 294 34.85 3.24 -4.81
CA ALA A 294 34.67 1.79 -4.93
C ALA A 294 33.69 1.36 -3.82
N ALA A 295 32.47 0.90 -4.11
CA ALA A 295 32.04 -0.40 -4.62
C ALA A 295 32.04 -1.53 -3.56
N THR A 296 30.85 -1.84 -3.03
CA THR A 296 30.52 -3.15 -2.44
C THR A 296 29.12 -3.59 -2.86
N THR A 297 29.01 -4.90 -3.10
CA THR A 297 27.97 -5.66 -3.80
C THR A 297 26.70 -5.94 -2.99
N PRO A 298 25.56 -6.25 -3.66
CA PRO A 298 24.26 -6.47 -3.02
C PRO A 298 23.90 -7.95 -2.86
N SER A 299 23.24 -8.30 -1.76
CA SER A 299 22.56 -9.58 -1.57
C SER A 299 21.03 -9.45 -1.74
N SER A 300 20.58 -9.87 -2.91
CA SER A 300 19.33 -10.60 -3.22
C SER A 300 18.13 -10.58 -2.25
N SER A 301 16.98 -10.10 -2.74
CA SER A 301 15.68 -10.81 -2.69
C SER A 301 14.66 -10.13 -3.62
N SER A 302 14.44 -10.65 -4.83
CA SER A 302 13.23 -11.42 -5.24
C SER A 302 11.91 -10.63 -5.19
N VAL A 303 11.46 -10.03 -6.28
CA VAL A 303 10.54 -10.60 -7.32
C VAL A 303 9.11 -10.85 -6.84
N CYS A 304 8.17 -10.01 -7.33
CA CYS A 304 6.92 -10.34 -8.06
C CYS A 304 6.18 -9.03 -8.38
N THR A 305 6.41 -8.36 -9.52
CA THR A 305 5.67 -8.42 -10.82
C THR A 305 4.13 -8.43 -10.74
N SER A 306 3.58 -7.23 -10.98
CA SER A 306 2.35 -6.85 -11.69
C SER A 306 1.49 -7.96 -12.33
N ASP A 307 0.28 -8.09 -11.82
CA ASP A 307 -0.94 -8.40 -12.56
C ASP A 307 -2.10 -8.21 -11.57
N CYS A 308 -2.80 -7.07 -11.61
CA CYS A 308 -4.25 -6.90 -11.38
C CYS A 308 -4.60 -5.42 -11.19
N ILE A 309 -4.97 -4.75 -12.28
CA ILE A 309 -5.67 -3.46 -12.26
C ILE A 309 -7.11 -3.64 -11.74
N HIS A 310 -7.55 -2.62 -11.01
CA HIS A 310 -8.82 -2.36 -10.32
C HIS A 310 -10.09 -2.98 -10.89
N ASN A 311 -10.79 -3.72 -10.01
CA ASN A 311 -12.25 -3.70 -9.82
C ASN A 311 -12.57 -4.53 -8.56
N ASP A 312 -13.35 -3.94 -7.66
CA ASP A 312 -13.79 -4.47 -6.37
C ASP A 312 -14.66 -5.74 -6.52
N ASP A 313 -14.02 -6.90 -6.70
CA ASP A 313 -14.60 -8.22 -6.49
C ASP A 313 -13.54 -9.17 -5.92
N LEU A 314 -13.97 -10.09 -5.06
CA LEU A 314 -13.17 -11.15 -4.42
C LEU A 314 -12.31 -11.94 -5.43
N ALA A 315 -12.69 -11.97 -6.71
CA ALA A 315 -11.88 -12.58 -7.77
C ALA A 315 -10.58 -11.83 -8.07
N THR A 316 -10.60 -10.50 -8.03
CA THR A 316 -9.45 -9.64 -8.33
C THR A 316 -8.40 -9.79 -7.22
N SER A 317 -8.84 -9.74 -5.96
CA SER A 317 -7.96 -9.96 -4.78
C SER A 317 -7.36 -11.36 -4.75
N ILE A 318 -8.12 -12.40 -5.16
CA ILE A 318 -7.61 -13.77 -5.24
C ILE A 318 -6.58 -13.94 -6.37
N CYS A 319 -6.75 -13.21 -7.48
CA CYS A 319 -5.92 -13.31 -8.67
C CYS A 319 -4.55 -12.60 -8.50
N SER A 320 -4.47 -11.56 -7.65
CA SER A 320 -3.24 -10.78 -7.36
C SER A 320 -2.31 -11.46 -6.33
N LEU A 321 -2.80 -12.47 -5.61
CA LEU A 321 -2.03 -13.17 -4.59
C LEU A 321 -1.14 -14.28 -5.16
N SER A 322 -0.03 -14.55 -4.48
CA SER A 322 0.83 -15.69 -4.77
C SER A 322 0.05 -17.01 -4.56
N HIS A 323 -0.79 -17.09 -3.51
CA HIS A 323 -1.59 -18.25 -3.13
C HIS A 323 -2.94 -17.88 -2.49
N ALA A 324 -3.98 -18.66 -2.81
CA ALA A 324 -5.25 -18.64 -2.09
C ALA A 324 -5.79 -20.06 -1.91
N LEU A 325 -6.17 -20.42 -0.69
CA LEU A 325 -6.66 -21.76 -0.33
C LEU A 325 -8.07 -21.70 0.25
N LEU A 326 -8.96 -22.49 -0.33
CA LEU A 326 -10.25 -22.79 0.26
C LEU A 326 -10.12 -24.08 1.06
N LEU A 327 -10.19 -23.96 2.38
CA LEU A 327 -9.94 -25.04 3.33
C LEU A 327 -11.22 -25.43 4.06
N LYS A 328 -11.31 -26.70 4.45
CA LYS A 328 -12.32 -27.20 5.39
C LYS A 328 -11.61 -27.67 6.65
N VAL A 329 -11.99 -27.14 7.80
CA VAL A 329 -11.43 -27.54 9.09
C VAL A 329 -11.95 -28.93 9.48
N VAL A 330 -11.02 -29.83 9.80
CA VAL A 330 -11.29 -31.22 10.22
C VAL A 330 -11.09 -31.37 11.72
N ARG A 331 -9.97 -30.86 12.25
CA ARG A 331 -9.59 -30.99 13.65
C ARG A 331 -8.78 -29.76 14.07
N ILE A 332 -8.96 -29.33 15.31
CA ILE A 332 -8.18 -28.29 15.97
C ILE A 332 -7.55 -28.95 17.20
N ARG A 333 -6.30 -28.61 17.49
CA ARG A 333 -5.57 -29.04 18.69
C ARG A 333 -4.89 -27.82 19.28
N ASN A 334 -5.04 -27.61 20.59
CA ASN A 334 -4.30 -26.56 21.27
C ASN A 334 -2.83 -26.98 21.36
N ARG A 335 -1.95 -25.98 21.31
CA ARG A 335 -0.52 -26.16 21.53
C ARG A 335 -0.16 -25.61 22.92
N PRO A 336 0.95 -26.07 23.52
CA PRO A 336 1.40 -25.60 24.83
C PRO A 336 1.76 -24.11 24.87
N ASP A 337 2.12 -23.52 23.73
CA ASP A 337 2.51 -22.12 23.56
C ASP A 337 1.33 -21.16 23.38
N GLY A 338 0.10 -21.58 23.71
CA GLY A 338 -1.12 -20.79 23.52
C GLY A 338 -1.66 -20.78 22.08
N GLY A 339 -0.89 -21.28 21.11
CA GLY A 339 -1.33 -21.41 19.72
C GLY A 339 -2.27 -22.58 19.46
N VAL A 340 -2.75 -22.71 18.22
CA VAL A 340 -3.52 -23.89 17.76
C VAL A 340 -2.94 -24.51 16.50
N ARG A 341 -3.05 -25.84 16.41
CA ARG A 341 -2.72 -26.64 15.24
C ARG A 341 -3.98 -27.17 14.58
N VAL A 342 -4.20 -26.80 13.33
CA VAL A 342 -5.47 -27.05 12.63
C VAL A 342 -5.26 -27.97 11.44
N LEU A 343 -5.87 -29.16 11.51
CA LEU A 343 -5.96 -30.05 10.36
C LEU A 343 -7.05 -29.56 9.43
N THR A 344 -6.68 -29.30 8.19
CA THR A 344 -7.58 -28.87 7.13
C THR A 344 -7.53 -29.80 5.93
N VAL A 345 -8.60 -29.77 5.13
CA VAL A 345 -8.65 -30.40 3.81
C VAL A 345 -8.82 -29.31 2.75
N VAL A 346 -7.96 -29.34 1.74
CA VAL A 346 -8.03 -28.42 0.60
C VAL A 346 -9.25 -28.75 -0.25
N VAL A 347 -10.24 -27.86 -0.22
CA VAL A 347 -11.44 -27.93 -1.06
C VAL A 347 -11.12 -27.39 -2.45
N LYS A 348 -10.34 -26.31 -2.52
CA LYS A 348 -9.91 -25.65 -3.76
C LYS A 348 -8.66 -24.81 -3.50
N SER A 349 -7.87 -24.61 -4.54
CA SER A 349 -6.65 -23.80 -4.47
C SER A 349 -6.54 -22.88 -5.68
N PHE A 350 -5.91 -21.74 -5.54
CA PHE A 350 -5.35 -20.96 -6.64
C PHE A 350 -3.87 -20.76 -6.38
N LYS A 351 -3.06 -20.96 -7.42
CA LYS A 351 -1.60 -20.98 -7.34
C LYS A 351 -1.05 -20.13 -8.47
N SER A 352 -0.33 -19.08 -8.10
CA SER A 352 0.28 -18.16 -9.05
C SER A 352 1.76 -18.49 -9.34
N GLY A 353 2.49 -19.04 -8.34
CA GLY A 353 3.94 -19.34 -8.42
C GLY A 353 4.32 -20.78 -8.03
N SER A 354 5.59 -21.00 -7.69
CA SER A 354 6.15 -22.30 -7.27
C SER A 354 6.01 -22.54 -5.77
N LEU A 355 4.83 -22.97 -5.32
CA LEU A 355 4.69 -23.62 -4.01
C LEU A 355 5.38 -24.98 -4.05
N THR A 356 6.25 -25.27 -3.10
CA THR A 356 6.85 -26.61 -2.87
C THR A 356 5.80 -27.64 -2.42
N VAL A 357 4.66 -27.20 -1.85
CA VAL A 357 3.59 -28.10 -1.40
C VAL A 357 2.63 -28.47 -2.55
N ARG A 358 2.39 -29.77 -2.74
CA ARG A 358 1.38 -30.32 -3.67
C ARG A 358 -0.04 -30.11 -3.12
N THR A 359 -0.62 -28.94 -3.34
CA THR A 359 -2.00 -28.62 -2.90
C THR A 359 -3.05 -29.12 -3.91
N ASN A 360 -3.19 -30.44 -4.00
CA ASN A 360 -4.21 -31.08 -4.83
C ASN A 360 -5.57 -30.97 -4.14
N LYS A 361 -6.67 -31.10 -4.89
CA LYS A 361 -8.01 -31.21 -4.30
C LYS A 361 -8.01 -32.42 -3.34
N LYS A 362 -8.49 -32.23 -2.10
CA LYS A 362 -8.47 -33.19 -0.99
C LYS A 362 -7.13 -33.36 -0.26
N ALA A 363 -6.08 -32.59 -0.57
CA ALA A 363 -4.85 -32.61 0.22
C ALA A 363 -5.16 -32.26 1.69
N LYS A 364 -4.58 -33.01 2.63
CA LYS A 364 -4.62 -32.69 4.06
C LYS A 364 -3.46 -31.76 4.39
N LEU A 365 -3.73 -30.69 5.12
CA LEU A 365 -2.74 -29.69 5.49
C LEU A 365 -2.87 -29.40 6.99
N TRP A 366 -1.75 -29.47 7.70
CA TRP A 366 -1.66 -28.94 9.06
C TRP A 366 -1.28 -27.47 8.98
N LEU A 367 -2.13 -26.62 9.56
CA LEU A 367 -1.87 -25.21 9.76
C LEU A 367 -1.43 -24.97 11.19
N GLU A 368 -0.33 -24.24 11.35
CA GLU A 368 0.10 -23.74 12.64
C GLU A 368 -0.38 -22.29 12.79
N VAL A 369 -1.09 -21.99 13.86
CA VAL A 369 -1.72 -20.70 14.13
C VAL A 369 -1.19 -20.20 15.48
N PRO A 370 -0.16 -19.35 15.50
CA PRO A 370 0.48 -18.90 16.73
C PRO A 370 -0.47 -18.10 17.63
N CYS A 371 -1.33 -17.29 17.03
CA CYS A 371 -2.34 -16.48 17.73
C CYS A 371 -3.75 -16.82 17.22
N PRO A 372 -4.51 -17.72 17.88
CA PRO A 372 -5.86 -18.08 17.45
C PRO A 372 -6.84 -16.90 17.50
N ASP A 373 -6.63 -15.96 18.42
CA ASP A 373 -7.50 -14.78 18.62
C ASP A 373 -7.24 -13.66 17.61
N CYS A 374 -6.09 -13.69 16.92
CA CYS A 374 -5.75 -12.78 15.83
C CYS A 374 -6.55 -13.05 14.54
N PHE A 375 -7.37 -14.12 14.52
CA PHE A 375 -8.16 -14.51 13.36
C PHE A 375 -9.62 -14.77 13.75
N VAL A 376 -10.50 -14.79 12.74
CA VAL A 376 -11.88 -15.22 12.93
C VAL A 376 -11.90 -16.63 13.56
N PRO A 377 -12.68 -16.86 14.65
CA PRO A 377 -12.65 -18.11 15.39
C PRO A 377 -12.79 -19.35 14.51
N LEU A 378 -11.77 -20.22 14.57
CA LEU A 378 -11.72 -21.42 13.75
C LEU A 378 -12.65 -22.50 14.32
N THR A 379 -13.62 -22.90 13.52
CA THR A 379 -14.64 -23.88 13.93
C THR A 379 -14.59 -25.16 13.09
N LYS A 380 -14.74 -26.31 13.75
CA LYS A 380 -14.78 -27.64 13.09
C LYS A 380 -15.86 -27.68 12.00
N LYS A 381 -15.62 -28.44 10.93
CA LYS A 381 -16.49 -28.60 9.74
C LYS A 381 -16.72 -27.33 8.90
N SER A 382 -16.29 -26.16 9.37
CA SER A 382 -16.47 -24.89 8.67
C SER A 382 -15.42 -24.73 7.55
N ARG A 383 -15.72 -23.82 6.62
CA ARG A 383 -14.86 -23.55 5.46
C ARG A 383 -14.30 -22.16 5.54
N TYR A 384 -13.01 -22.05 5.22
CA TYR A 384 -12.28 -20.80 5.29
C TYR A 384 -11.57 -20.52 3.98
N LEU A 385 -11.55 -19.26 3.56
CA LEU A 385 -10.64 -18.77 2.53
C LEU A 385 -9.41 -18.21 3.24
N VAL A 386 -8.24 -18.72 2.88
CA VAL A 386 -6.95 -18.30 3.40
C VAL A 386 -6.14 -17.69 2.26
N MET A 387 -5.52 -16.53 2.51
CA MET A 387 -4.80 -15.72 1.51
C MET A 387 -3.55 -15.12 2.17
N GLY A 388 -2.34 -15.37 1.64
CA GLY A 388 -1.11 -14.90 2.28
C GLY A 388 0.20 -15.54 1.78
N SER A 389 1.34 -15.11 2.33
CA SER A 389 2.68 -15.65 2.02
C SER A 389 2.97 -16.85 2.91
N MET A 390 2.34 -17.99 2.61
CA MET A 390 2.58 -19.22 3.36
C MET A 390 4.05 -19.66 3.17
N ALA A 391 4.92 -19.37 4.13
CA ALA A 391 6.31 -19.82 4.14
C ALA A 391 6.36 -21.31 4.50
N THR A 392 7.11 -22.11 3.74
CA THR A 392 7.09 -23.57 3.89
C THR A 392 8.49 -24.18 3.84
N SER A 393 9.12 -24.30 5.00
CA SER A 393 10.22 -25.25 5.19
C SER A 393 9.82 -26.46 6.05
N ARG A 394 8.79 -26.36 6.92
CA ARG A 394 8.34 -27.48 7.80
C ARG A 394 6.82 -27.60 8.03
N GLY A 395 5.99 -26.89 7.28
CA GLY A 395 4.53 -26.89 7.45
C GLY A 395 3.91 -25.65 6.82
N ALA A 396 2.59 -25.55 6.80
CA ALA A 396 1.91 -24.30 6.49
C ALA A 396 1.64 -23.55 7.79
N GLN A 397 2.15 -22.33 7.90
CA GLN A 397 1.91 -21.46 9.05
C GLN A 397 1.00 -20.30 8.63
N LEU A 398 0.08 -19.91 9.52
CA LEU A 398 -0.65 -18.66 9.42
C LEU A 398 0.11 -17.62 10.24
N ASN A 399 0.66 -16.63 9.55
CA ASN A 399 1.36 -15.52 10.17
C ASN A 399 0.39 -14.37 10.45
N GLU A 400 0.79 -13.50 11.37
CA GLU A 400 0.12 -12.22 11.60
C GLU A 400 0.14 -11.41 10.30
N GLY A 401 -1.04 -11.08 9.78
CA GLY A 401 -1.23 -10.47 8.46
C GLY A 401 -1.69 -11.42 7.34
N ASP A 402 -1.72 -12.74 7.56
CA ASP A 402 -2.39 -13.66 6.64
C ASP A 402 -3.92 -13.50 6.74
N PHE A 403 -4.58 -13.37 5.60
CA PHE A 403 -6.01 -13.21 5.55
C PHE A 403 -6.73 -14.55 5.76
N VAL A 404 -7.71 -14.57 6.67
CA VAL A 404 -8.54 -15.75 6.98
C VAL A 404 -10.02 -15.36 7.09
N ALA A 405 -10.84 -15.94 6.22
CA ALA A 405 -12.27 -15.64 6.13
C ALA A 405 -13.15 -16.87 6.32
N LYS A 406 -14.08 -16.86 7.29
CA LYS A 406 -15.12 -17.90 7.39
C LYS A 406 -16.16 -17.71 6.28
N LEU A 407 -16.38 -18.74 5.47
CA LEU A 407 -17.27 -18.65 4.30
C LEU A 407 -18.67 -19.22 4.59
N LYS A 408 -19.69 -18.36 4.57
CA LYS A 408 -21.11 -18.74 4.50
C LYS A 408 -21.48 -19.28 3.11
N ARG A 409 -22.64 -19.92 2.95
CA ARG A 409 -23.04 -20.64 1.71
C ARG A 409 -22.93 -19.79 0.43
N ASN A 410 -23.37 -18.53 0.48
CA ASN A 410 -23.35 -17.63 -0.68
C ASN A 410 -21.92 -17.21 -1.04
N LEU A 411 -21.14 -16.76 -0.06
CA LEU A 411 -19.74 -16.36 -0.24
C LEU A 411 -18.84 -17.54 -0.68
N LEU A 412 -19.16 -18.77 -0.24
CA LEU A 412 -18.51 -19.98 -0.68
C LEU A 412 -18.73 -20.25 -2.19
N ARG A 413 -19.93 -19.96 -2.71
CA ARG A 413 -20.22 -20.09 -4.15
C ARG A 413 -19.43 -19.04 -4.93
N THR A 414 -19.40 -17.80 -4.45
CA THR A 414 -18.62 -16.69 -5.02
C THR A 414 -17.13 -17.02 -5.05
N ALA A 415 -16.52 -17.33 -3.91
CA ALA A 415 -15.11 -17.74 -3.82
C ALA A 415 -14.77 -18.93 -4.75
N LYS A 416 -15.67 -19.93 -4.87
CA LYS A 416 -15.49 -21.03 -5.81
C LYS A 416 -15.55 -20.58 -7.28
N LYS A 417 -16.43 -19.63 -7.64
CA LYS A 417 -16.53 -19.06 -9.00
C LYS A 417 -15.30 -18.21 -9.29
N SER A 418 -14.88 -17.34 -8.36
CA SER A 418 -13.69 -16.50 -8.41
C SER A 418 -12.41 -17.32 -8.64
N LEU A 419 -12.18 -18.36 -7.84
CA LEU A 419 -11.05 -19.30 -8.02
C LEU A 419 -11.08 -20.03 -9.38
N ARG A 420 -12.27 -20.27 -9.96
CA ARG A 420 -12.40 -20.87 -11.31
C ARG A 420 -12.08 -19.86 -12.41
N ARG A 421 -12.55 -18.61 -12.26
CA ARG A 421 -12.31 -17.51 -13.19
C ARG A 421 -10.81 -17.22 -13.29
N CYS A 422 -10.12 -17.05 -12.16
CA CYS A 422 -8.66 -16.86 -12.13
C CYS A 422 -7.88 -18.00 -12.82
N ARG A 423 -8.28 -19.26 -12.58
CA ARG A 423 -7.66 -20.42 -13.26
C ARG A 423 -7.90 -20.43 -14.77
N ARG A 424 -9.06 -19.98 -15.26
CA ARG A 424 -9.39 -19.93 -16.70
C ARG A 424 -8.60 -18.84 -17.41
N VAL A 425 -8.55 -17.63 -16.85
CA VAL A 425 -7.79 -16.48 -17.40
C VAL A 425 -6.32 -16.87 -17.62
N ARG A 426 -5.68 -17.49 -16.63
CA ARG A 426 -4.29 -17.97 -16.78
C ARG A 426 -4.10 -19.06 -17.82
N ARG A 427 -5.05 -20.01 -17.94
CA ARG A 427 -4.99 -21.05 -18.98
C ARG A 427 -5.11 -20.45 -20.38
N HIS A 428 -5.94 -19.42 -20.57
CA HIS A 428 -6.04 -18.70 -21.84
C HIS A 428 -4.77 -17.89 -22.14
N GLY A 429 -4.17 -17.22 -21.15
CA GLY A 429 -2.87 -16.55 -21.30
C GLY A 429 -1.74 -17.50 -21.72
N ARG A 430 -1.66 -18.69 -21.10
CA ARG A 430 -0.69 -19.74 -21.48
C ARG A 430 -0.93 -20.29 -22.89
N LYS A 431 -2.18 -20.49 -23.32
CA LYS A 431 -2.52 -20.93 -24.69
C LYS A 431 -2.16 -19.86 -25.74
N LYS A 432 -2.46 -18.57 -25.47
CA LYS A 432 -2.06 -17.46 -26.37
C LYS A 432 -0.53 -17.36 -26.50
N ARG A 433 0.23 -17.51 -25.41
CA ARG A 433 1.71 -17.55 -25.44
C ARG A 433 2.26 -18.73 -26.24
N LYS A 434 1.66 -19.93 -26.13
CA LYS A 434 2.05 -21.10 -26.95
C LYS A 434 1.74 -20.90 -28.44
N ASN A 435 0.58 -20.34 -28.79
CA ASN A 435 0.24 -20.06 -30.19
C ASN A 435 1.13 -18.98 -30.82
N ARG A 436 1.56 -17.97 -30.06
CA ARG A 436 2.54 -16.96 -30.53
C ARG A 436 3.93 -17.56 -30.77
N ARG A 437 4.40 -18.49 -29.93
CA ARG A 437 5.66 -19.22 -30.15
C ARG A 437 5.57 -20.17 -31.37
N GLY A 438 4.44 -20.85 -31.57
CA GLY A 438 4.22 -21.69 -32.75
C GLY A 438 4.14 -20.92 -34.07
N LYS A 439 3.62 -19.67 -34.06
CA LYS A 439 3.62 -18.80 -35.25
C LYS A 439 5.01 -18.20 -35.56
N ARG A 440 5.85 -17.94 -34.55
CA ARG A 440 7.24 -17.50 -34.75
C ARG A 440 8.13 -18.60 -35.34
N ALA A 441 7.87 -19.86 -35.03
CA ALA A 441 8.60 -21.01 -35.57
C ALA A 441 8.21 -21.40 -37.01
N ARG A 442 7.25 -20.71 -37.63
CA ARG A 442 6.76 -20.96 -39.00
C ARG A 442 6.99 -19.79 -39.97
N ARG A 443 7.79 -18.78 -39.59
CA ARG A 443 8.27 -17.79 -40.56
C ARG A 443 9.53 -18.37 -41.23
N PRO A 444 9.57 -18.53 -42.57
CA PRO A 444 10.82 -18.79 -43.25
C PRO A 444 11.72 -17.57 -43.05
N SER A 445 12.98 -17.83 -42.74
CA SER A 445 14.07 -16.85 -42.88
C SER A 445 14.16 -16.48 -44.37
N VAL A 446 13.84 -15.24 -44.69
CA VAL A 446 14.18 -14.59 -45.97
C VAL A 446 15.39 -13.73 -45.72
#